data_AF-A0A146KSB3-F1
#
_entry.id   AF-A0A146KSB3-F1
#
_cell.length_a   1.000
_cell.length_b   1.000
_cell.length_c   1.000
_cell.angle_alpha   90.00
_cell.angle_beta   90.00
_cell.angle_gamma   90.00
#
_symmetry.space_group_name_H-M   'P 1'
#
loop_
_entity.id
_entity.type
_entity.pdbx_description
1 polymer ?
#
loop_
_entity_poly.entity_id
_entity_poly.type
_entity_poly.pdbx_seq_one_letter_code
_entity_poly.pdbx_strand_id
1 'polypeptide(L)'
;MEYFDVIVGQLEDILIDKHFQKLQRDFLDKYCLEFDDTEENKLSYMEIFEEYVRTIERSIEERLKINIPNFNMEQFQMELVDNKDSLDGEVFEMLYTLSDFMAFKSLMLDYKAEKEGKNEDFASALTVVPLKI
;
A
#
# COMPACT_ATOMS: atom_id res chain seq x y z
N MET A 1 16.72 -20.78 -3.87
CA MET A 1 15.90 -19.61 -3.53
C MET A 1 16.81 -18.68 -2.78
N GLU A 2 17.06 -17.51 -3.35
CA GLU A 2 17.79 -16.46 -2.63
C GLU A 2 16.92 -16.04 -1.44
N TYR A 3 17.55 -15.62 -0.33
CA TYR A 3 16.82 -15.21 0.88
C TYR A 3 15.81 -14.10 0.57
N PHE A 4 16.17 -13.22 -0.38
CA PHE A 4 15.31 -12.18 -0.90
C PHE A 4 14.05 -12.73 -1.61
N ASP A 5 14.17 -13.74 -2.48
CA ASP A 5 13.00 -14.36 -3.15
C ASP A 5 11.96 -14.87 -2.14
N VAL A 6 12.44 -15.43 -1.02
CA VAL A 6 11.57 -15.94 0.04
C VAL A 6 10.83 -14.77 0.71
N ILE A 7 11.53 -13.67 0.98
CA ILE A 7 10.94 -12.46 1.55
C ILE A 7 9.88 -11.88 0.61
N VAL A 8 10.19 -11.75 -0.68
CA VAL A 8 9.25 -11.20 -1.67
C VAL A 8 7.99 -12.05 -1.74
N GLY A 9 8.11 -13.38 -1.83
CA GLY A 9 6.94 -14.26 -1.81
C GLY A 9 6.11 -14.13 -0.52
N GLN A 10 6.76 -13.92 0.62
CA GLN A 10 6.05 -13.65 1.87
C GLN A 10 5.37 -12.29 1.89
N LEU A 11 5.96 -11.24 1.31
CA LEU A 11 5.33 -9.93 1.17
C LEU A 11 4.09 -10.00 0.27
N GLU A 12 4.20 -10.69 -0.86
CA GLU A 12 3.06 -10.94 -1.77
C GLU A 12 1.92 -11.65 -1.03
N ASP A 13 2.23 -12.72 -0.28
CA ASP A 13 1.26 -13.44 0.55
C ASP A 13 0.58 -12.51 1.59
N ILE A 14 1.34 -11.57 2.17
CA ILE A 14 0.82 -10.58 3.13
C ILE A 14 -0.13 -9.59 2.44
N LEU A 15 0.20 -9.13 1.23
CA LEU A 15 -0.61 -8.14 0.49
C LEU A 15 -1.96 -8.69 0.03
N ILE A 16 -2.02 -9.96 -0.34
CA ILE A 16 -3.28 -10.62 -0.72
C ILE A 16 -4.09 -11.09 0.50
N ASP A 17 -3.52 -11.02 1.70
CA ASP A 17 -4.18 -11.47 2.92
C ASP A 17 -5.35 -10.55 3.30
N LYS A 18 -6.52 -11.17 3.52
CA LYS A 18 -7.77 -10.44 3.82
C LYS A 18 -7.72 -9.66 5.12
N HIS A 19 -6.99 -10.13 6.13
CA HIS A 19 -6.83 -9.43 7.40
C HIS A 19 -5.90 -8.22 7.24
N PHE A 20 -4.81 -8.36 6.48
CA PHE A 20 -3.93 -7.23 6.17
C PHE A 20 -4.65 -6.15 5.36
N GLN A 21 -5.34 -6.55 4.28
CA GLN A 21 -6.13 -5.60 3.50
C GLN A 21 -7.25 -4.95 4.33
N LYS A 22 -7.87 -5.69 5.26
CA LYS A 22 -8.86 -5.11 6.17
C LYS A 22 -8.21 -4.10 7.12
N LEU A 23 -7.06 -4.40 7.69
CA LEU A 23 -6.30 -3.48 8.53
C LEU A 23 -6.00 -2.18 7.79
N GLN A 24 -5.47 -2.27 6.57
CA GLN A 24 -5.18 -1.10 5.75
C GLN A 24 -6.46 -0.32 5.43
N ARG A 25 -7.52 -0.97 4.95
CA ARG A 25 -8.80 -0.31 4.67
C ARG A 25 -9.41 0.36 5.89
N ASP A 26 -9.43 -0.30 7.05
CA ASP A 26 -9.95 0.27 8.29
C ASP A 26 -9.16 1.55 8.68
N PHE A 27 -7.84 1.57 8.43
CA PHE A 27 -7.01 2.74 8.66
C PHE A 27 -7.33 3.87 7.66
N LEU A 28 -7.40 3.54 6.37
CA LEU A 28 -7.74 4.53 5.33
C LEU A 28 -9.14 5.09 5.56
N ASP A 29 -10.13 4.25 5.90
CA ASP A 29 -11.49 4.68 6.22
C ASP A 29 -11.56 5.64 7.40
N LYS A 30 -10.70 5.45 8.40
CA LYS A 30 -10.64 6.30 9.60
C LYS A 30 -10.11 7.69 9.29
N TYR A 31 -9.15 7.82 8.36
CA TYR A 31 -8.38 9.05 8.19
C TYR A 31 -8.47 9.71 6.81
N CYS A 32 -8.99 9.05 5.77
CA CYS A 32 -9.00 9.59 4.40
C CYS A 32 -9.74 10.94 4.30
N LEU A 33 -10.76 11.16 5.13
CA LEU A 33 -11.53 12.42 5.14
C LEU A 33 -10.74 13.60 5.74
N GLU A 34 -9.68 13.35 6.52
CA GLU A 34 -8.81 14.41 7.03
C GLU A 34 -7.95 15.02 5.93
N PHE A 35 -7.67 14.27 4.86
CA PHE A 35 -6.82 14.67 3.76
C PHE A 35 -7.58 15.50 2.72
N ASP A 36 -6.97 16.60 2.33
CA ASP A 36 -7.42 17.51 1.29
C ASP A 36 -6.38 17.58 0.16
N ASP A 37 -6.87 17.74 -1.07
CA ASP A 37 -6.07 17.86 -2.29
C ASP A 37 -5.56 19.31 -2.46
N THR A 38 -4.80 19.77 -1.48
CA THR A 38 -4.13 21.08 -1.47
C THR A 38 -2.64 20.91 -1.28
N GLU A 39 -1.85 21.87 -1.79
CA GLU A 39 -0.39 21.87 -1.59
C GLU A 39 0.01 22.04 -0.11
N GLU A 40 -0.80 22.74 0.68
CA GLU A 40 -0.56 22.92 2.11
C GLU A 40 -0.89 21.64 2.90
N ASN A 41 0.02 21.21 3.77
CA ASN A 41 -0.13 20.04 4.61
C ASN A 41 -0.50 20.44 6.04
N LYS A 42 -1.52 19.77 6.62
CA LYS A 42 -1.89 19.95 8.02
C LYS A 42 -0.86 19.26 8.91
N LEU A 43 -0.63 19.80 10.11
CA LEU A 43 0.25 19.17 11.11
C LEU A 43 -0.20 17.74 11.47
N SER A 44 -1.51 17.49 11.48
CA SER A 44 -2.10 16.18 11.73
C SER A 44 -1.72 15.12 10.68
N TYR A 45 -1.34 15.51 9.45
CA TYR A 45 -0.98 14.55 8.41
C TYR A 45 0.26 13.74 8.78
N MET A 46 1.24 14.39 9.43
CA MET A 46 2.46 13.70 9.87
C MET A 46 2.17 12.73 11.01
N GLU A 47 1.32 13.10 11.96
CA GLU A 47 0.92 12.21 13.06
C GLU A 47 0.20 10.97 12.52
N ILE A 48 -0.70 11.16 11.54
CA ILE A 48 -1.42 10.07 10.87
C ILE A 48 -0.45 9.21 10.06
N PHE A 49 0.49 9.82 9.33
CA PHE A 49 1.51 9.08 8.56
C PHE A 49 2.36 8.19 9.48
N GLU A 50 2.87 8.73 10.59
CA GLU A 50 3.63 7.92 11.56
C GLU A 50 2.78 6.82 12.20
N GLU A 51 1.48 7.03 12.42
CA GLU A 51 0.56 5.97 12.86
C GLU A 51 0.39 4.88 11.79
N TYR A 52 0.25 5.27 10.51
CA TYR A 52 0.15 4.34 9.38
C TYR A 52 1.40 3.47 9.26
N VAL A 53 2.57 4.10 9.20
CA VAL A 53 3.87 3.42 9.10
C VAL A 53 4.02 2.41 10.22
N ARG A 54 3.83 2.84 11.48
CA ARG A 54 3.95 1.94 12.64
C ARG A 54 2.96 0.77 12.60
N THR A 55 1.74 1.00 12.11
CA THR A 55 0.69 -0.02 12.08
C THR A 55 0.99 -1.07 11.00
N ILE A 56 1.33 -0.62 9.80
CA ILE A 56 1.60 -1.50 8.66
C ILE A 56 2.94 -2.21 8.82
N GLU A 57 4.02 -1.50 9.19
CA GLU A 57 5.33 -2.11 9.45
C GLU A 57 5.24 -3.20 10.50
N ARG A 58 4.54 -2.95 11.62
CA ARG A 58 4.35 -3.96 12.66
C ARG A 58 3.65 -5.20 12.12
N SER A 59 2.58 -5.02 11.34
CA SER A 59 1.86 -6.15 10.77
C SER A 59 2.71 -6.95 9.78
N ILE A 60 3.58 -6.29 9.01
CA ILE A 60 4.50 -6.96 8.08
C ILE A 60 5.56 -7.72 8.87
N GLU A 61 6.21 -7.04 9.82
CA GLU A 61 7.30 -7.61 10.63
C GLU A 61 6.83 -8.83 11.43
N GLU A 62 5.66 -8.77 12.06
CA GLU A 62 5.09 -9.89 12.80
C GLU A 62 4.86 -11.11 11.90
N ARG A 63 4.36 -10.92 10.69
CA ARG A 63 4.12 -12.02 9.74
C ARG A 63 5.42 -12.59 9.18
N LEU A 64 6.37 -11.72 8.81
CA LEU A 64 7.69 -12.16 8.35
C LEU A 64 8.40 -12.97 9.43
N LYS A 65 8.34 -12.56 10.70
CA LYS A 65 8.92 -13.32 11.83
C LYS A 65 8.27 -14.68 12.06
N ILE A 66 6.97 -14.81 11.80
CA ILE A 66 6.25 -16.08 11.95
C ILE A 66 6.65 -17.06 10.83
N ASN A 67 6.78 -16.56 9.60
CA ASN A 67 6.99 -17.40 8.43
C ASN A 67 8.47 -17.63 8.08
N ILE A 68 9.37 -16.74 8.48
CA ILE A 68 10.81 -16.82 8.19
C ILE A 68 11.58 -17.08 9.50
N PRO A 69 12.11 -18.30 9.71
CA PRO A 69 12.88 -18.61 10.90
C PRO A 69 14.16 -17.76 10.95
N ASN A 70 14.44 -17.17 12.11
CA ASN A 70 15.56 -16.26 12.33
C ASN A 70 15.51 -14.98 11.45
N PHE A 71 14.32 -14.50 11.10
CA PHE A 71 14.16 -13.24 10.39
C PHE A 71 14.96 -12.10 11.05
N ASN A 72 15.77 -11.41 10.25
CA ASN A 72 16.56 -10.26 10.65
C ASN A 72 16.08 -9.01 9.89
N MET A 73 15.61 -8.01 10.64
CA MET A 73 15.07 -6.77 10.08
C MET A 73 16.13 -5.91 9.39
N GLU A 74 17.35 -5.87 9.91
CA GLU A 74 18.46 -5.11 9.32
C GLU A 74 18.86 -5.72 7.97
N GLN A 75 18.98 -7.05 7.92
CA GLN A 75 19.24 -7.76 6.67
C GLN A 75 18.11 -7.55 5.66
N PHE A 76 16.85 -7.59 6.09
CA PHE A 76 15.70 -7.30 5.23
C PHE A 76 15.76 -5.91 4.60
N GLN A 77 16.06 -4.88 5.40
CA GLN A 77 16.18 -3.50 4.91
C GLN A 77 17.32 -3.36 3.89
N MET A 78 18.47 -4.00 4.14
CA MET A 78 19.58 -4.01 3.17
C MET A 78 19.16 -4.67 1.85
N GLU A 79 18.53 -5.83 1.92
CA GLU A 79 18.09 -6.57 0.74
C GLU A 79 17.03 -5.80 -0.06
N LEU A 80 16.11 -5.07 0.60
CA LEU A 80 15.15 -4.19 -0.08
C LEU A 80 15.84 -3.06 -0.84
N VAL A 81 16.88 -2.45 -0.26
CA VAL A 81 17.62 -1.36 -0.91
C VAL A 81 18.41 -1.88 -2.11
N ASP A 82 19.10 -3.00 -1.94
CA ASP A 82 19.96 -3.58 -2.97
C ASP A 82 19.16 -4.18 -4.13
N ASN A 83 17.93 -4.66 -3.87
CA ASN A 83 17.09 -5.35 -4.86
C ASN A 83 15.78 -4.60 -5.17
N LYS A 84 15.69 -3.30 -4.92
CA LYS A 84 14.47 -2.50 -5.14
C LYS A 84 13.88 -2.64 -6.55
N ASP A 85 14.73 -2.84 -7.56
CA ASP A 85 14.35 -2.94 -8.97
C ASP A 85 13.80 -4.34 -9.34
N SER A 86 13.91 -5.31 -8.43
CA SER A 86 13.45 -6.69 -8.58
C SER A 86 12.09 -6.95 -7.93
N LEU A 87 11.54 -5.98 -7.20
CA LEU A 87 10.24 -6.09 -6.54
C LEU A 87 9.11 -5.95 -7.57
N ASP A 88 8.04 -6.72 -7.38
CA ASP A 88 6.79 -6.46 -8.10
C ASP A 88 6.30 -5.04 -7.81
N GLY A 89 5.68 -4.41 -8.81
CA GLY A 89 5.21 -3.03 -8.72
C GLY A 89 4.28 -2.80 -7.53
N GLU A 90 3.36 -3.73 -7.25
CA GLU A 90 2.42 -3.58 -6.14
C GLU A 90 3.10 -3.69 -4.77
N VAL A 91 4.11 -4.57 -4.66
CA VAL A 91 4.90 -4.73 -3.43
C VAL A 91 5.73 -3.49 -3.17
N PHE A 92 6.41 -2.99 -4.21
CA PHE A 92 7.22 -1.78 -4.11
C PHE A 92 6.36 -0.56 -3.77
N GLU A 93 5.23 -0.36 -4.46
CA GLU A 93 4.32 0.75 -4.20
C GLU A 93 3.82 0.75 -2.75
N MET A 94 3.41 -0.41 -2.22
CA MET A 94 2.98 -0.50 -0.83
C MET A 94 4.11 -0.13 0.14
N LEU A 95 5.30 -0.70 -0.02
CA LEU A 95 6.45 -0.39 0.83
C LEU A 95 6.90 1.07 0.70
N TYR A 96 6.79 1.64 -0.51
CA TYR A 96 7.13 3.03 -0.77
C TYR A 96 6.23 3.98 0.02
N THR A 97 4.93 3.64 0.18
CA THR A 97 4.02 4.41 1.05
C THR A 97 4.42 4.43 2.52
N LEU A 98 5.34 3.57 2.97
CA LEU A 98 5.86 3.60 4.34
C LEU A 98 7.05 4.54 4.50
N SER A 99 7.77 4.82 3.41
CA SER A 99 8.96 5.68 3.41
C SER A 99 8.71 7.10 2.92
N ASP A 100 7.70 7.31 2.08
CA ASP A 100 7.44 8.57 1.41
C ASP A 100 6.05 9.13 1.76
N PHE A 101 6.05 10.33 2.35
CA PHE A 101 4.82 11.00 2.77
C PHE A 101 3.92 11.38 1.58
N MET A 102 4.49 11.76 0.42
CA MET A 102 3.70 12.17 -0.73
C MET A 102 2.99 10.97 -1.36
N ALA A 103 3.66 9.81 -1.43
CA ALA A 103 3.05 8.55 -1.85
C ALA A 103 1.90 8.15 -0.92
N PHE A 104 2.11 8.25 0.40
CA PHE A 104 1.05 8.01 1.38
C PHE A 104 -0.13 8.98 1.24
N LYS A 105 0.15 10.28 1.03
CA LYS A 105 -0.90 11.28 0.80
C LYS A 105 -1.70 10.97 -0.46
N SER A 106 -1.04 10.57 -1.55
CA SER A 106 -1.71 10.13 -2.78
C SER A 106 -2.64 8.97 -2.48
N LEU A 107 -2.16 7.92 -1.80
CA LEU A 107 -2.97 6.76 -1.41
C LEU A 107 -4.25 7.18 -0.65
N MET A 108 -4.14 8.11 0.30
CA MET A 108 -5.30 8.62 1.05
C MET A 108 -6.30 9.36 0.17
N LEU A 109 -5.82 10.19 -0.75
CA LEU A 109 -6.66 10.96 -1.68
C LEU A 109 -7.33 10.04 -2.72
N ASP A 110 -6.58 9.09 -3.26
CA ASP A 110 -7.07 8.09 -4.22
C ASP A 110 -8.18 7.23 -3.57
N TYR A 111 -7.94 6.75 -2.35
CA TYR A 111 -8.94 6.00 -1.58
C TYR A 111 -10.19 6.84 -1.27
N LYS A 112 -10.01 8.12 -0.92
CA LYS A 112 -11.13 9.06 -0.70
C LYS A 112 -11.95 9.22 -1.99
N ALA A 113 -11.29 9.40 -3.14
CA ALA A 113 -11.94 9.56 -4.44
C ALA A 113 -12.71 8.30 -4.86
N GLU A 114 -12.14 7.11 -4.63
CA GLU A 114 -12.81 5.83 -4.87
C GLU A 114 -14.07 5.70 -4.01
N LYS A 115 -13.98 6.02 -2.71
CA LYS A 115 -15.10 5.96 -1.77
C LYS A 115 -16.23 6.95 -2.11
N GLU A 116 -15.87 8.13 -2.62
CA GLU A 116 -16.82 9.13 -3.09
C GLU A 116 -17.44 8.80 -4.45
N GLY A 117 -17.05 7.68 -5.08
CA GLY A 117 -17.57 7.26 -6.38
C GLY A 117 -17.08 8.13 -7.55
N LYS A 118 -15.94 8.81 -7.40
CA LYS A 118 -15.35 9.63 -8.47
C LYS A 118 -14.57 8.83 -9.52
N ASN A 119 -14.50 7.50 -9.38
CA ASN A 119 -14.21 6.63 -10.51
C ASN A 119 -15.47 6.56 -11.38
N GLU A 120 -15.56 7.46 -12.35
CA GLU A 120 -16.57 7.36 -13.41
C GLU A 120 -16.50 5.94 -13.99
N ASP A 121 -17.62 5.21 -13.88
CA ASP A 121 -17.83 3.89 -14.49
C ASP A 121 -17.32 3.89 -15.94
N PHE A 122 -16.12 3.36 -16.19
CA PHE A 122 -15.61 3.09 -17.54
C PHE A 122 -16.57 2.15 -18.32
N ALA A 123 -17.44 1.43 -17.61
CA ALA A 123 -18.54 0.65 -18.18
C ALA A 123 -19.54 1.50 -18.98
N SER A 124 -19.70 2.79 -18.63
CA SER A 124 -20.60 3.72 -19.33
C SER A 124 -20.05 4.15 -20.70
N ALA A 125 -18.73 4.12 -20.88
CA ALA A 125 -18.06 4.54 -22.12
C ALA A 125 -18.00 3.44 -23.19
N LEU A 126 -18.28 2.18 -22.83
CA LEU A 126 -18.31 1.03 -23.74
C LEU A 126 -19.75 0.70 -24.16
N THR A 127 -20.46 1.64 -24.77
CA THR A 127 -21.71 1.30 -25.48
C THR A 127 -21.36 0.68 -26.84
N VAL A 128 -21.33 -0.65 -26.88
CA VAL A 128 -21.23 -1.40 -28.15
C VAL A 128 -22.52 -1.18 -28.93
N VAL A 129 -22.48 -0.29 -29.93
CA VAL A 129 -23.57 -0.15 -30.91
C VAL A 129 -23.42 -1.20 -32.00
N PRO A 130 -24.47 -1.97 -32.33
CA PRO A 130 -24.40 -2.96 -33.40
C PRO A 130 -24.17 -2.26 -34.75
N LEU A 131 -23.17 -2.75 -35.49
CA LEU A 131 -22.88 -2.30 -36.84
C LEU A 131 -24.09 -2.68 -37.72
N LYS A 132 -24.79 -1.67 -38.28
CA LYS A 132 -25.83 -1.92 -39.28
C LYS A 132 -25.14 -2.36 -40.57
N ILE A 133 -25.34 -3.63 -40.92
CA ILE A 133 -24.99 -4.20 -42.24
C ILE A 133 -26.08 -3.82 -43.23
#